data_AF-A0A1I4IXB0-F1
#
_entry.id   AF-A0A1I4IXB0-F1
#
_cell.length_a   1.000
_cell.length_b   1.000
_cell.length_c   1.000
_cell.angle_alpha   90.00
_cell.angle_beta   90.00
_cell.angle_gamma   90.00
#
_symmetry.space_group_name_H-M   'P 1'
#
loop_
_entity.id
_entity.type
_entity.pdbx_description
1 polymer ?
#
loop_
_entity_poly.entity_id
_entity_poly.type
_entity_poly.pdbx_seq_one_letter_code
_entity_poly.pdbx_strand_id
1 'polypeptide(L)'
;MSANRYLRVPKMTVSEFREITSIRVNLEGQATARAAELISPKAMEQIEAIHDAYCKEFAKSAPDVSQLIALNKELHFAIYNQADMPILLQIIESLWLRIGPIINYDMRLGAERVIERVQVGHHDRIVEGLLNRDPVAASEALRNDIQSAADFILKAGVLIVADAIKPVDVE
;
A
#
# COMPACT_ATOMS: atom_id res chain seq x y z
N MET A 1 -27.87 19.97 14.50
CA MET A 1 -27.68 19.83 13.04
C MET A 1 -26.25 19.33 12.82
N SER A 2 -26.08 18.07 12.46
CA SER A 2 -24.76 17.47 12.19
C SER A 2 -24.19 18.06 10.91
N ALA A 3 -23.02 18.68 11.01
CA ALA A 3 -22.31 19.20 9.86
C ALA A 3 -21.95 18.03 8.93
N ASN A 4 -22.44 18.09 7.70
CA ASN A 4 -22.10 17.17 6.62
C ASN A 4 -20.59 17.29 6.37
N ARG A 5 -19.78 16.40 6.97
CA ARG A 5 -18.32 16.34 6.77
C ARG A 5 -18.10 15.75 5.38
N TYR A 6 -18.11 16.61 4.36
CA TYR A 6 -17.58 16.24 3.05
C TYR A 6 -16.11 15.83 3.24
N LEU A 7 -15.84 14.53 3.16
CA LEU A 7 -14.49 14.00 2.96
C LEU A 7 -13.99 14.52 1.61
N ARG A 8 -13.28 15.65 1.61
CA ARG A 8 -12.54 16.09 0.44
C ARG A 8 -11.33 15.19 0.31
N VAL A 9 -11.23 14.46 -0.80
CA VAL A 9 -9.99 13.78 -1.18
C VAL A 9 -8.89 14.84 -1.19
N PRO A 10 -7.79 14.66 -0.43
CA PRO A 10 -6.67 15.58 -0.46
C PRO A 10 -6.22 15.78 -1.91
N LYS A 11 -6.18 17.03 -2.33
CA LYS A 11 -5.57 17.43 -3.59
C LYS A 11 -4.05 17.23 -3.44
N MET A 12 -3.53 16.15 -4.03
CA MET A 12 -2.12 15.79 -3.99
C MET A 12 -1.46 16.08 -5.33
N THR A 13 -0.30 16.73 -5.30
CA THR A 13 0.48 16.98 -6.51
C THR A 13 1.31 15.75 -6.89
N VAL A 14 1.79 15.71 -8.14
CA VAL A 14 2.71 14.67 -8.60
C VAL A 14 4.00 14.64 -7.78
N SER A 15 4.53 15.79 -7.36
CA SER A 15 5.78 15.86 -6.58
C SER A 15 5.55 15.32 -5.16
N GLU A 16 4.47 15.73 -4.49
CA GLU A 16 4.09 15.21 -3.17
C GLU A 16 3.85 13.70 -3.20
N PHE A 17 3.19 13.19 -4.25
CA PHE A 17 2.96 11.76 -4.42
C PHE A 17 4.27 10.99 -4.58
N ARG A 18 5.20 11.49 -5.40
CA ARG A 18 6.53 10.88 -5.59
C ARG A 18 7.35 10.88 -4.31
N GLU A 19 7.34 11.99 -3.57
CA GLU A 19 8.01 12.11 -2.27
C GLU A 19 7.46 11.09 -1.27
N ILE A 20 6.14 11.08 -1.06
CA ILE A 20 5.49 10.12 -0.15
C ILE A 20 5.79 8.68 -0.58
N THR A 21 5.74 8.38 -1.88
CA THR A 21 6.05 7.04 -2.42
C THR A 21 7.48 6.64 -2.09
N SER A 22 8.46 7.53 -2.32
CA SER A 22 9.87 7.28 -2.00
C SER A 22 10.07 7.00 -0.51
N ILE A 23 9.42 7.77 0.37
CA ILE A 23 9.48 7.54 1.81
C ILE A 23 8.87 6.18 2.16
N ARG A 24 7.69 5.86 1.62
CA ARG A 24 6.99 4.59 1.85
C ARG A 24 7.80 3.37 1.42
N VAL A 25 8.40 3.40 0.22
CA VAL A 25 9.27 2.32 -0.29
C VAL A 25 10.40 1.99 0.71
N ASN A 26 10.98 3.00 1.35
CA ASN A 26 12.04 2.80 2.33
C ASN A 26 11.48 2.27 3.67
N LEU A 27 10.48 2.94 4.24
CA LEU A 27 9.96 2.64 5.57
C LEU A 27 9.18 1.32 5.61
N GLU A 28 8.28 1.10 4.65
CA GLU A 28 7.49 -0.13 4.57
C GLU A 28 8.40 -1.31 4.22
N GLY A 29 9.40 -1.12 3.33
CA GLY A 29 10.41 -2.15 3.04
C GLY A 29 11.21 -2.56 4.26
N GLN A 30 11.63 -1.59 5.09
CA GLN A 30 12.31 -1.86 6.35
C GLN A 30 11.41 -2.65 7.32
N ALA A 31 10.14 -2.27 7.45
CA ALA A 31 9.20 -3.00 8.29
C ALA A 31 9.02 -4.45 7.82
N THR A 32 8.89 -4.69 6.52
CA THR A 32 8.73 -6.04 5.95
C THR A 32 9.99 -6.88 6.07
N ALA A 33 11.18 -6.32 5.85
CA ALA A 33 12.44 -7.03 6.13
C ALA A 33 12.49 -7.49 7.59
N ARG A 34 12.21 -6.58 8.52
CA ARG A 34 12.23 -6.88 9.95
C ARG A 34 11.15 -7.90 10.34
N ALA A 35 9.98 -7.82 9.73
CA ALA A 35 8.92 -8.81 9.89
C ALA A 35 9.39 -10.22 9.49
N ALA A 36 10.08 -10.37 8.35
CA ALA A 36 10.58 -11.68 7.90
C ALA A 36 11.56 -12.33 8.89
N GLU A 37 12.37 -11.53 9.60
CA GLU A 37 13.28 -12.03 10.63
C GLU A 37 12.54 -12.55 11.88
N LEU A 38 11.42 -11.91 12.23
CA LEU A 38 10.73 -12.09 13.51
C LEU A 38 9.46 -12.94 13.44
N ILE A 39 8.90 -13.15 12.25
CA ILE A 39 7.56 -13.69 12.07
C ILE A 39 7.37 -15.04 12.76
N SER A 40 6.33 -15.13 13.60
CA SER A 40 5.95 -16.39 14.24
C SER A 40 5.12 -17.27 13.30
N PRO A 41 5.11 -18.61 13.49
CA PRO A 41 4.26 -19.49 12.69
C PRO A 41 2.78 -19.08 12.70
N LYS A 42 2.26 -18.69 13.88
CA LYS A 42 0.88 -18.21 14.03
C LYS A 42 0.62 -16.93 13.23
N ALA A 43 1.56 -16.00 13.21
CA ALA A 43 1.43 -14.77 12.44
C ALA A 43 1.50 -15.05 10.93
N MET A 44 2.34 -16.01 10.51
CA MET A 44 2.43 -16.45 9.13
C MET A 44 1.10 -17.06 8.66
N GLU A 45 0.48 -17.95 9.44
CA GLU A 45 -0.84 -18.52 9.13
C GLU A 45 -1.91 -17.43 8.94
N GLN A 46 -1.87 -16.37 9.74
CA GLN A 46 -2.79 -15.24 9.61
C GLN A 46 -2.56 -14.46 8.31
N ILE A 47 -1.30 -14.19 7.96
CA ILE A 47 -0.91 -13.49 6.73
C ILE A 47 -1.30 -14.31 5.50
N GLU A 48 -1.06 -15.63 5.50
CA GLU A 48 -1.49 -16.53 4.43
C GLU A 48 -3.02 -16.54 4.28
N ALA A 49 -3.77 -16.56 5.38
CA ALA A 49 -5.23 -16.53 5.31
C ALA A 49 -5.78 -15.23 4.70
N ILE A 50 -5.19 -14.07 5.02
CA ILE A 50 -5.57 -12.78 4.43
C ILE A 50 -5.20 -12.75 2.94
N HIS A 51 -4.00 -13.23 2.60
CA HIS A 51 -3.53 -13.34 1.22
C HIS A 51 -4.44 -14.23 0.37
N ASP A 52 -4.81 -15.41 0.88
CA ASP A 52 -5.74 -16.32 0.23
C ASP A 52 -7.12 -15.70 0.02
N ALA A 53 -7.61 -14.95 1.01
CA ALA A 53 -8.87 -14.21 0.89
C ALA A 53 -8.78 -13.14 -0.22
N TYR A 54 -7.67 -12.42 -0.30
CA TYR A 54 -7.41 -11.44 -1.37
C TYR A 54 -7.42 -12.12 -2.74
N CYS A 55 -6.68 -13.22 -2.90
CA CYS A 55 -6.60 -13.97 -4.16
C CYS A 55 -7.97 -14.53 -4.58
N LYS A 56 -8.75 -15.06 -3.63
CA LYS A 56 -10.12 -15.57 -3.88
C LYS A 56 -11.06 -14.46 -4.33
N GLU A 57 -11.01 -13.29 -3.69
CA GLU A 57 -11.82 -12.14 -4.09
C GLU A 57 -11.46 -11.67 -5.50
N PHE A 58 -10.17 -11.54 -5.76
CA PHE A 58 -9.64 -11.08 -7.03
C PHE A 58 -10.00 -12.03 -8.19
N ALA A 59 -10.08 -13.34 -7.91
CA ALA A 59 -10.39 -14.35 -8.92
C ALA A 59 -11.87 -14.42 -9.32
N LYS A 60 -12.78 -13.70 -8.63
CA LYS A 60 -14.21 -13.67 -8.98
C LYS A 60 -14.42 -13.02 -10.35
N SER A 61 -15.49 -13.41 -11.04
CA SER A 61 -15.90 -12.78 -12.31
C SER A 61 -16.30 -11.31 -12.13
N ALA A 62 -16.76 -10.94 -10.93
CA ALA A 62 -17.06 -9.58 -10.51
C ALA A 62 -16.56 -9.37 -9.08
N PRO A 63 -15.27 -9.00 -8.90
CA PRO A 63 -14.68 -8.77 -7.58
C PRO A 63 -15.33 -7.58 -6.85
N ASP A 64 -15.51 -7.69 -5.54
CA ASP A 64 -15.83 -6.55 -4.70
C ASP A 64 -14.57 -5.70 -4.46
N VAL A 65 -14.49 -4.59 -5.18
CA VAL A 65 -13.37 -3.64 -5.10
C VAL A 65 -13.18 -3.10 -3.68
N SER A 66 -14.26 -2.88 -2.92
CA SER A 66 -14.13 -2.38 -1.55
C SER A 66 -13.52 -3.43 -0.63
N GLN A 67 -13.87 -4.71 -0.86
CA GLN A 67 -13.26 -5.82 -0.16
C GLN A 67 -11.78 -5.99 -0.53
N LEU A 68 -11.41 -5.87 -1.81
CA LEU A 68 -10.01 -5.90 -2.25
C LEU A 68 -9.17 -4.80 -1.61
N ILE A 69 -9.69 -3.57 -1.55
CA ILE A 69 -9.03 -2.44 -0.87
C ILE A 69 -8.80 -2.77 0.62
N ALA A 70 -9.82 -3.34 1.29
CA ALA A 70 -9.73 -3.70 2.70
C ALA A 70 -8.68 -4.79 2.92
N LEU A 71 -8.72 -5.88 2.15
CA LEU A 71 -7.78 -7.00 2.23
C LEU A 71 -6.34 -6.59 1.88
N ASN A 72 -6.17 -5.69 0.90
CA ASN A 72 -4.86 -5.12 0.57
C ASN A 72 -4.25 -4.44 1.81
N LYS A 73 -5.00 -3.49 2.39
CA LYS A 73 -4.54 -2.80 3.60
C LYS A 73 -4.29 -3.78 4.75
N GLU A 74 -5.20 -4.73 4.97
CA GLU A 74 -5.08 -5.72 6.03
C GLU A 74 -3.81 -6.56 5.89
N LEU A 75 -3.49 -7.03 4.68
CA LEU A 75 -2.28 -7.80 4.39
C LEU A 75 -1.02 -7.02 4.75
N HIS A 76 -0.87 -5.81 4.21
CA HIS A 76 0.31 -4.97 4.48
C HIS A 76 0.49 -4.68 5.97
N PHE A 77 -0.58 -4.31 6.67
CA PHE A 77 -0.50 -4.00 8.10
C PHE A 77 -0.30 -5.25 8.96
N ALA A 78 -0.83 -6.42 8.58
CA ALA A 78 -0.54 -7.68 9.27
C ALA A 78 0.97 -7.99 9.25
N ILE A 79 1.62 -7.70 8.12
CA ILE A 79 3.08 -7.83 7.96
C ILE A 79 3.82 -6.81 8.81
N TYR A 80 3.50 -5.51 8.69
CA TYR A 80 4.21 -4.44 9.41
C TYR A 80 4.13 -4.61 10.93
N ASN A 81 3.03 -5.15 11.44
CA ASN A 81 2.86 -5.47 12.87
C ASN A 81 3.86 -6.51 13.39
N GLN A 82 4.47 -7.33 12.52
CA GLN A 82 5.50 -8.30 12.93
C GLN A 82 6.90 -7.70 13.05
N ALA A 83 7.09 -6.42 12.70
CA ALA A 83 8.41 -5.79 12.70
C ALA A 83 8.95 -5.48 14.12
N ASP A 84 8.11 -5.46 15.16
CA ASP A 84 8.49 -4.98 16.51
C ASP A 84 9.12 -3.56 16.48
N MET A 85 8.57 -2.68 15.63
CA MET A 85 9.02 -1.31 15.44
C MET A 85 7.86 -0.32 15.60
N PRO A 86 7.37 -0.08 16.83
CA PRO A 86 6.13 0.68 17.04
C PRO A 86 6.19 2.13 16.54
N ILE A 87 7.36 2.78 16.60
CA ILE A 87 7.53 4.14 16.06
C ILE A 87 7.46 4.14 14.53
N LEU A 88 8.10 3.17 13.88
CA LEU A 88 8.06 3.03 12.42
C LEU A 88 6.62 2.79 11.95
N LEU A 89 5.89 1.93 12.64
CA LEU A 89 4.49 1.64 12.33
C LEU A 89 3.62 2.91 12.39
N GLN A 90 3.78 3.75 13.42
CA GLN A 90 3.04 5.02 13.53
C GLN A 90 3.33 5.97 12.35
N ILE A 91 4.58 6.01 11.87
CA ILE A 91 4.93 6.82 10.70
C ILE A 91 4.28 6.25 9.44
N ILE A 92 4.31 4.93 9.26
CA ILE A 92 3.65 4.24 8.14
C ILE A 92 2.14 4.51 8.16
N GLU A 93 1.48 4.40 9.31
CA GLU A 93 0.05 4.72 9.47
C GLU A 93 -0.27 6.16 9.04
N SER A 94 0.55 7.12 9.47
CA SER A 94 0.39 8.53 9.11
C SER A 94 0.50 8.76 7.60
N LEU A 95 1.46 8.10 6.93
CA LEU A 95 1.59 8.14 5.47
C LEU A 95 0.39 7.50 4.78
N TRP A 96 -0.10 6.37 5.28
CA TRP A 96 -1.29 5.68 4.80
C TRP A 96 -2.56 6.55 4.88
N LEU A 97 -2.71 7.39 5.91
CA LEU A 97 -3.82 8.34 6.00
C LEU A 97 -3.78 9.40 4.88
N ARG A 98 -2.59 9.80 4.43
CA ARG A 98 -2.42 10.79 3.35
C ARG A 98 -2.63 10.18 1.97
N ILE A 99 -2.08 8.98 1.74
CA ILE A 99 -2.06 8.33 0.41
C ILE A 99 -3.28 7.42 0.16
N GLY A 100 -3.94 6.95 1.21
CA GLY A 100 -5.05 6.00 1.14
C GLY A 100 -6.20 6.42 0.21
N PRO A 101 -6.65 7.69 0.21
CA PRO A 101 -7.66 8.15 -0.74
C PRO A 101 -7.25 8.01 -2.22
N ILE A 102 -5.96 8.20 -2.53
CA ILE A 102 -5.43 8.09 -3.89
C ILE A 102 -5.35 6.61 -4.31
N ILE A 103 -4.83 5.73 -3.45
CA ILE A 103 -4.79 4.27 -3.70
C ILE A 103 -6.20 3.70 -3.88
N ASN A 104 -7.15 4.14 -3.04
CA ASN A 104 -8.53 3.66 -3.12
C ASN A 104 -9.22 4.14 -4.41
N TYR A 105 -8.91 5.36 -4.87
CA TYR A 105 -9.42 5.89 -6.12
C TYR A 105 -8.86 5.09 -7.31
N ASP A 106 -7.56 4.78 -7.27
CA ASP A 106 -6.88 3.94 -8.24
C ASP A 106 -7.52 2.56 -8.39
N MET A 107 -7.67 1.83 -7.28
CA MET A 107 -8.28 0.50 -7.29
C MET A 107 -9.74 0.49 -7.78
N ARG A 108 -10.44 1.63 -7.70
CA ARG A 108 -11.80 1.80 -8.23
C ARG A 108 -11.84 2.15 -9.72
N LEU A 109 -10.80 2.78 -10.25
CA LEU A 109 -10.67 3.08 -11.68
C LEU A 109 -9.98 1.95 -12.47
N GLY A 110 -9.09 1.22 -11.81
CA GLY A 110 -8.13 0.29 -12.41
C GLY A 110 -8.71 -1.06 -12.82
N ALA A 111 -9.70 -1.07 -13.72
CA ALA A 111 -10.12 -2.30 -14.40
C ALA A 111 -8.91 -3.01 -15.05
N GLU A 112 -7.93 -2.28 -15.58
CA GLU A 112 -6.72 -2.83 -16.22
C GLU A 112 -5.76 -3.55 -15.24
N ARG A 113 -5.52 -3.01 -14.03
CA ARG A 113 -4.71 -3.69 -12.99
C ARG A 113 -5.37 -4.98 -12.51
N VAL A 114 -6.70 -4.96 -12.38
CA VAL A 114 -7.49 -6.14 -12.03
C VAL A 114 -7.40 -7.20 -13.13
N ILE A 115 -7.30 -6.78 -14.39
CA ILE A 115 -7.13 -7.69 -15.54
C ILE A 115 -5.73 -8.32 -15.58
N GLU A 116 -4.67 -7.56 -15.26
CA GLU A 116 -3.27 -8.03 -15.40
C GLU A 116 -2.72 -8.81 -14.19
N ARG A 117 -3.48 -8.97 -13.08
CA ARG A 117 -3.07 -9.73 -11.88
C ARG A 117 -1.73 -9.31 -11.24
N VAL A 118 -1.22 -8.12 -11.57
CA VAL A 118 0.11 -7.65 -11.14
C VAL A 118 0.22 -7.61 -9.60
N GLN A 119 -0.83 -7.15 -8.92
CA GLN A 119 -0.87 -7.06 -7.45
C GLN A 119 -0.80 -8.44 -6.78
N VAL A 120 -1.51 -9.43 -7.33
CA VAL A 120 -1.48 -10.82 -6.82
C VAL A 120 -0.04 -11.36 -6.87
N GLY A 121 0.63 -11.19 -8.02
CA GLY A 121 2.01 -11.67 -8.16
C GLY A 121 3.02 -10.96 -7.24
N HIS A 122 2.78 -9.69 -6.86
CA HIS A 122 3.61 -9.04 -5.86
C HIS A 122 3.34 -9.57 -4.46
N HIS A 123 2.06 -9.73 -4.08
CA HIS A 123 1.68 -10.31 -2.79
C HIS A 123 2.23 -11.73 -2.61
N ASP A 124 2.15 -12.58 -3.64
CA ASP A 124 2.72 -13.93 -3.65
C ASP A 124 4.21 -13.91 -3.24
N ARG A 125 4.99 -13.02 -3.85
CA ARG A 125 6.45 -12.90 -3.58
C ARG A 125 6.75 -12.36 -2.19
N ILE A 126 5.91 -11.45 -1.67
CA ILE A 126 6.05 -10.96 -0.29
C ILE A 126 5.82 -12.12 0.69
N VAL A 127 4.73 -12.87 0.50
CA VAL A 127 4.37 -14.03 1.33
C VAL A 127 5.44 -15.11 1.26
N GLU A 128 5.98 -15.41 0.07
CA GLU A 128 7.09 -16.35 -0.11
C GLU A 128 8.35 -15.90 0.64
N GLY A 129 8.71 -14.62 0.55
CA GLY A 129 9.84 -14.05 1.29
C GLY A 129 9.68 -14.17 2.81
N LEU A 130 8.46 -13.92 3.32
CA LEU A 130 8.15 -14.08 4.74
C LEU A 130 8.21 -15.54 5.18
N LEU A 131 7.65 -16.46 4.38
CA LEU A 131 7.64 -17.90 4.67
C LEU A 131 9.06 -18.47 4.75
N ASN A 132 9.93 -18.04 3.83
CA ASN A 132 11.35 -18.43 3.81
C ASN A 132 12.22 -17.67 4.82
N ARG A 133 11.63 -16.72 5.58
CA ARG A 133 12.34 -15.81 6.48
C ARG A 133 13.51 -15.09 5.79
N ASP A 134 13.28 -14.69 4.55
CA ASP A 134 14.24 -13.95 3.73
C ASP A 134 13.89 -12.45 3.77
N PRO A 135 14.59 -11.66 4.61
CA PRO A 135 14.30 -10.22 4.74
C PRO A 135 14.58 -9.43 3.47
N VAL A 136 15.54 -9.87 2.64
CA VAL A 136 15.90 -9.18 1.41
C VAL A 136 14.80 -9.41 0.38
N ALA A 137 14.43 -10.67 0.13
CA ALA A 137 13.39 -11.00 -0.84
C ALA A 137 12.03 -10.39 -0.45
N ALA A 138 11.63 -10.46 0.83
CA ALA A 138 10.38 -9.88 1.31
C ALA A 138 10.35 -8.35 1.14
N SER A 139 11.45 -7.65 1.47
CA SER A 139 11.53 -6.21 1.28
C SER A 139 11.53 -5.82 -0.20
N GLU A 140 12.25 -6.53 -1.06
CA GLU A 140 12.28 -6.23 -2.49
C GLU A 140 10.91 -6.42 -3.14
N ALA A 141 10.22 -7.52 -2.81
CA ALA A 141 8.88 -7.79 -3.29
C ALA A 141 7.89 -6.67 -2.90
N LEU A 142 7.94 -6.20 -1.66
CA LEU A 142 7.10 -5.10 -1.18
C LEU A 142 7.42 -3.77 -1.88
N ARG A 143 8.71 -3.45 -2.04
CA ARG A 143 9.12 -2.21 -2.74
C ARG A 143 8.61 -2.21 -4.18
N ASN A 144 8.69 -3.36 -4.85
CA ASN A 144 8.19 -3.53 -6.20
C ASN A 144 6.66 -3.40 -6.28
N ASP A 145 5.93 -3.89 -5.27
CA ASP A 145 4.47 -3.68 -5.18
C ASP A 145 4.10 -2.19 -5.13
N ILE A 146 4.71 -1.46 -4.18
CA ILE A 146 4.47 -0.03 -3.98
C ILE A 146 4.87 0.76 -5.23
N GLN A 147 6.03 0.45 -5.82
CA GLN A 147 6.52 1.15 -7.01
C GLN A 147 5.64 0.87 -8.23
N SER A 148 5.25 -0.39 -8.41
CA SER A 148 4.29 -0.77 -9.45
C SER A 148 3.04 0.08 -9.29
N ALA A 149 2.37 0.04 -8.12
CA ALA A 149 1.16 0.82 -7.82
C ALA A 149 1.34 2.30 -8.18
N ALA A 150 2.43 2.92 -7.73
CA ALA A 150 2.74 4.31 -7.98
C ALA A 150 2.87 4.65 -9.48
N ASP A 151 3.53 3.80 -10.27
CA ASP A 151 3.71 4.03 -11.70
C ASP A 151 2.38 4.07 -12.47
N PHE A 152 1.40 3.26 -12.07
CA PHE A 152 0.07 3.30 -12.67
C PHE A 152 -0.72 4.53 -12.24
N ILE A 153 -0.70 4.89 -10.96
CA ILE A 153 -1.36 6.10 -10.46
C ILE A 153 -0.84 7.34 -11.21
N LEU A 154 0.47 7.41 -11.43
CA LEU A 154 1.10 8.49 -12.20
C LEU A 154 0.64 8.51 -13.66
N LYS A 155 0.48 7.33 -14.29
CA LYS A 155 -0.01 7.20 -15.68
C LYS A 155 -1.50 7.51 -15.81
N ALA A 156 -2.31 7.19 -14.80
CA ALA A 156 -3.76 7.39 -14.80
C ALA A 156 -4.16 8.88 -14.74
N GLY A 157 -3.22 9.78 -14.41
CA GLY A 157 -3.46 11.24 -14.45
C GLY A 157 -4.38 11.75 -13.35
N VAL A 158 -4.55 11.00 -12.26
CA VAL A 158 -5.47 11.32 -11.15
C VAL A 158 -4.92 12.37 -10.17
N LEU A 159 -3.66 12.78 -10.36
CA LEU A 159 -2.92 13.71 -9.51
C LEU A 159 -2.89 15.12 -10.12
N ILE A 160 -2.64 16.12 -9.27
CA ILE A 160 -2.48 17.51 -9.73
C ILE A 160 -1.10 17.68 -10.35
N VAL A 161 -1.06 18.13 -11.61
CA VAL A 161 0.17 18.22 -12.41
C VAL A 161 1.07 19.39 -11.97
N ALA A 162 0.50 20.47 -11.46
CA ALA A 162 1.26 21.66 -11.03
C ALA A 162 1.36 21.74 -9.51
N ASP A 163 2.60 21.89 -9.02
CA ASP A 163 2.82 22.38 -7.68
C ASP A 163 2.29 23.81 -7.61
N ALA A 164 1.27 24.05 -6.79
CA ALA A 164 0.94 25.41 -6.42
C ALA A 164 2.16 25.96 -5.66
N ILE A 165 3.01 26.71 -6.36
CA ILE A 165 4.10 27.46 -5.73
C ILE A 165 3.45 28.30 -4.64
N LYS A 166 3.58 27.88 -3.38
CA LYS A 166 3.30 28.81 -2.28
C LYS A 166 4.43 29.83 -2.35
N PRO A 167 4.14 31.13 -2.49
CA PRO A 167 5.16 32.13 -2.25
C PRO A 167 5.73 31.85 -0.85
N VAL A 168 7.05 31.74 -0.77
CA VAL A 168 7.74 31.80 0.51
C VAL A 168 7.49 33.21 0.99
N ASP A 169 6.60 33.38 1.96
CA ASP A 169 6.48 34.63 2.69
C ASP A 169 7.80 34.82 3.43
N VAL A 170 8.64 35.70 2.89
CA VAL A 170 9.82 36.21 3.55
C VAL A 170 9.35 37.36 4.44
N GLU A 171 9.12 37.08 5.72
CA GLU A 171 9.10 38.09 6.80
C GLU A 171 10.18 37.76 7.84
#